data_AF-A0A7V9P0T2-F1
#
_entry.id   AF-A0A7V9P0T2-F1
#
_cell.length_a   1.000
_cell.length_b   1.000
_cell.length_c   1.000
_cell.angle_alpha   90.00
_cell.angle_beta   90.00
_cell.angle_gamma   90.00
#
_symmetry.space_group_name_H-M   'P 1'
#
loop_
_entity.id
_entity.type
_entity.pdbx_description
1 polymer ?
#
loop_
_entity_poly.entity_id
_entity_poly.type
_entity_poly.pdbx_seq_one_letter_code
_entity_poly.pdbx_strand_id
1 'polypeptide(L)'
;MILGGVEVYYPLEVGCGWVYLSKDGSSYTNMIAAVNPEKPNEFTMVNSLMNKNQIFRKEGNDYVTDSFEDGTINTLLKDNAPVGDTWEIKFKANGLDSILVMTVKEIGSVKEVKGKTFENVMMIEAESKLMMNGNLITLNYFTQYYYAKGIGLIQTTTSMGDEQSLIDCIFPEDSK
;
A
#
# COMPACT_ATOMS: atom_id res chain seq x y z
N MET A 1 7.62 18.32 -5.80
CA MET A 1 7.34 17.50 -7.01
C MET A 1 6.04 16.80 -6.76
N ILE A 2 5.04 16.96 -7.63
CA ILE A 2 3.77 16.25 -7.53
C ILE A 2 3.92 14.98 -8.36
N LEU A 3 3.75 13.82 -7.73
CA LEU A 3 3.59 12.56 -8.44
C LEU A 3 2.10 12.27 -8.46
N GLY A 4 1.39 12.82 -9.45
CA GLY A 4 -0.06 12.72 -9.59
C GLY A 4 -0.47 12.38 -11.02
N GLY A 5 -1.76 12.08 -11.21
CA GLY A 5 -2.35 11.74 -12.51
C GLY A 5 -2.62 10.24 -12.71
N VAL A 6 -3.33 9.91 -13.78
CA VAL A 6 -3.81 8.55 -14.11
C VAL A 6 -2.71 7.55 -14.47
N GLU A 7 -1.45 7.98 -14.48
CA GLU A 7 -0.30 7.14 -14.84
C GLU A 7 0.38 6.48 -13.64
N VAL A 8 0.16 7.00 -12.43
CA VAL A 8 0.75 6.49 -11.18
C VAL A 8 -0.29 5.76 -10.34
N TYR A 9 0.06 4.67 -9.67
CA TYR A 9 -0.89 4.05 -8.72
C TYR A 9 -1.09 4.85 -7.45
N TYR A 10 -0.04 5.47 -6.90
CA TYR A 10 -0.13 6.12 -5.59
C TYR A 10 0.24 7.61 -5.71
N PRO A 11 -0.75 8.52 -5.76
CA PRO A 11 -0.48 9.95 -5.78
C PRO A 11 0.30 10.39 -4.53
N LEU A 12 1.42 11.08 -4.71
CA LEU A 12 2.24 11.60 -3.61
C LEU A 12 2.36 13.11 -3.70
N GLU A 13 1.59 13.79 -2.85
CA GLU A 13 1.60 15.22 -2.62
C GLU A 13 1.16 15.50 -1.19
N VAL A 14 1.72 16.54 -0.56
CA VAL A 14 1.30 16.94 0.80
C VAL A 14 -0.18 17.32 0.78
N GLY A 15 -0.93 16.73 1.71
CA GLY A 15 -2.39 16.89 1.77
C GLY A 15 -3.16 15.74 1.11
N CYS A 16 -2.51 14.90 0.29
CA CYS A 16 -3.14 13.66 -0.19
C CYS A 16 -3.48 12.75 0.99
N GLY A 17 -4.67 12.15 0.97
CA GLY A 17 -5.12 11.23 2.00
C GLY A 17 -6.18 10.25 1.53
N TRP A 18 -6.30 9.16 2.27
CA TRP A 18 -7.22 8.06 2.02
C TRP A 18 -7.92 7.68 3.30
N VAL A 19 -9.23 7.54 3.24
CA VAL A 19 -10.06 7.11 4.36
C VAL A 19 -10.54 5.69 4.09
N TYR A 20 -10.21 4.77 5.00
CA TYR A 20 -10.57 3.37 4.91
C TYR A 20 -11.60 3.01 5.98
N LEU A 21 -12.55 2.15 5.60
CA LEU A 21 -13.52 1.53 6.49
C LEU A 21 -13.14 0.08 6.73
N SER A 22 -12.88 -0.26 7.98
CA SER A 22 -12.63 -1.61 8.44
C SER A 22 -13.94 -2.40 8.56
N LYS A 23 -13.83 -3.73 8.53
CA LYS A 23 -14.96 -4.66 8.69
C LYS A 23 -15.78 -4.44 9.97
N ASP A 24 -15.14 -4.01 11.07
CA ASP A 24 -15.80 -3.72 12.35
C ASP A 24 -16.56 -2.38 12.37
N GLY A 25 -16.54 -1.63 11.26
CA GLY A 25 -17.18 -0.33 11.12
C GLY A 25 -16.32 0.84 11.56
N SER A 26 -15.12 0.59 12.10
CA SER A 26 -14.15 1.66 12.40
C SER A 26 -13.54 2.21 11.11
N SER A 27 -13.10 3.46 11.16
CA SER A 27 -12.43 4.10 10.03
C SER A 27 -11.06 4.65 10.43
N TYR A 28 -10.16 4.70 9.46
CA TYR A 28 -8.85 5.31 9.65
C TYR A 28 -8.35 6.01 8.40
N THR A 29 -7.33 6.84 8.56
CA THR A 29 -6.73 7.59 7.46
C THR A 29 -5.27 7.24 7.26
N ASN A 30 -4.83 7.20 6.00
CA ASN A 30 -3.44 7.42 5.61
C ASN A 30 -3.34 8.80 4.98
N MET A 31 -2.41 9.64 5.41
CA MET A 31 -2.26 10.99 4.87
C MET A 31 -0.80 11.35 4.65
N ILE A 32 -0.48 11.95 3.51
CA ILE A 32 0.82 12.57 3.25
C ILE A 32 0.87 13.90 4.00
N ALA A 33 1.54 13.92 5.15
CA ALA A 33 1.58 15.06 6.06
C ALA A 33 2.68 16.06 5.73
N ALA A 34 3.80 15.59 5.16
CA ALA A 34 4.96 16.43 4.87
C ALA A 34 5.81 15.85 3.74
N VAL A 35 6.69 16.69 3.20
CA VAL A 35 7.81 16.31 2.34
C VAL A 35 9.11 16.68 3.05
N ASN A 36 10.13 15.82 2.95
CA ASN A 36 11.44 16.10 3.49
C ASN A 36 12.09 17.26 2.69
N PRO A 37 12.44 18.39 3.31
CA PRO A 37 13.01 19.53 2.61
C PRO A 37 14.40 19.25 2.01
N GLU A 38 15.14 18.30 2.58
CA GLU A 38 16.47 17.89 2.08
C GLU A 38 16.38 16.79 1.01
N LYS A 39 15.25 16.06 0.96
CA LYS A 39 14.96 14.98 0.02
C LYS A 39 13.54 15.14 -0.53
N PRO A 40 13.33 15.97 -1.56
CA PRO A 40 11.99 16.40 -2.01
C PRO A 40 11.10 15.31 -2.64
N ASN A 41 11.58 14.06 -2.67
CA ASN A 41 10.89 12.87 -3.14
C ASN A 41 10.63 11.86 -2.00
N GLU A 42 10.96 12.25 -0.76
CA GLU A 42 10.66 11.55 0.49
C GLU A 42 9.52 12.24 1.22
N PHE A 43 8.43 11.51 1.39
CA PHE A 43 7.21 11.98 2.00
C PHE A 43 7.02 11.32 3.36
N THR A 44 6.41 12.05 4.29
CA THR A 44 5.93 11.49 5.54
C THR A 44 4.46 11.15 5.39
N MET A 45 4.14 9.86 5.45
CA MET A 45 2.78 9.35 5.56
C MET A 45 2.44 9.09 7.03
N VAL A 46 1.22 9.44 7.45
CA VAL A 46 0.72 9.21 8.81
C VAL A 46 -0.52 8.33 8.73
N ASN A 47 -0.47 7.18 9.40
CA ASN A 47 -1.63 6.32 9.62
C ASN A 47 -2.30 6.66 10.97
N SER A 48 -3.59 6.95 10.98
CA SER A 48 -4.29 7.41 12.18
C SER A 48 -4.53 6.32 13.25
N LEU A 49 -4.49 5.03 12.90
CA LEU A 49 -4.59 3.94 13.89
C LEU A 49 -3.27 3.74 14.62
N MET A 50 -2.17 3.77 13.88
CA MET A 50 -0.83 3.55 14.44
C MET A 50 -0.25 4.81 15.06
N ASN A 51 -0.78 5.99 14.70
CA ASN A 51 -0.24 7.31 15.07
C ASN A 51 1.28 7.39 14.87
N LYS A 52 1.73 6.84 13.74
CA LYS A 52 3.15 6.68 13.41
C LYS A 52 3.45 7.35 12.08
N ASN A 53 4.56 8.09 12.05
CA ASN A 53 5.15 8.58 10.82
C ASN A 53 5.82 7.42 10.07
N GLN A 54 5.56 7.35 8.78
CA GLN A 54 6.15 6.40 7.85
C GLN A 54 6.80 7.18 6.72
N ILE A 55 7.97 6.72 6.29
CA ILE A 55 8.61 7.21 5.09
C ILE A 55 7.91 6.59 3.89
N PHE A 56 7.59 7.41 2.90
CA PHE A 56 7.06 6.95 1.62
C PHE A 56 7.79 7.65 0.48
N ARG A 57 8.28 6.88 -0.49
CA ARG A 57 9.07 7.36 -1.61
C ARG A 57 8.63 6.69 -2.89
N LYS A 58 8.85 7.39 -4.00
CA LYS A 58 8.84 6.78 -5.32
C LYS A 58 10.26 6.81 -5.89
N GLU A 59 10.77 5.65 -6.25
CA GLU A 59 12.11 5.44 -6.81
C GLU A 59 11.96 4.82 -8.21
N GLY A 60 11.82 5.66 -9.22
CA GLY A 60 11.51 5.22 -10.58
C GLY A 60 10.16 4.51 -10.62
N ASN A 61 10.18 3.20 -10.88
CA ASN A 61 8.97 2.37 -10.98
C ASN A 61 8.42 1.94 -9.62
N ASP A 62 9.24 2.00 -8.56
CA ASP A 62 8.93 1.37 -7.29
C ASP A 62 8.44 2.40 -6.28
N TYR A 63 7.43 2.02 -5.50
CA TYR A 63 7.03 2.73 -4.29
C TYR A 63 7.65 2.01 -3.10
N VAL A 64 8.40 2.74 -2.29
CA VAL A 64 9.12 2.16 -1.16
C VAL A 64 8.72 2.85 0.14
N THR A 65 8.64 2.08 1.22
CA THR A 65 8.18 2.55 2.53
C THR A 65 8.75 1.71 3.67
N ASP A 66 8.78 2.27 4.88
CA ASP A 66 9.10 1.59 6.14
C ASP A 66 7.85 1.22 6.95
N SER A 67 6.68 1.16 6.30
CA SER A 67 5.39 0.94 6.97
C SER A 67 5.29 -0.40 7.73
N PHE A 68 6.08 -1.40 7.33
CA PHE A 68 6.09 -2.73 7.93
C PHE A 68 7.06 -2.86 9.10
N GLU A 69 8.16 -2.11 9.09
CA GLU A 69 9.18 -2.11 10.13
C GLU A 69 9.95 -0.79 10.11
N ASP A 70 10.06 -0.16 11.28
CA ASP A 70 10.66 1.18 11.41
C ASP A 70 12.11 1.22 10.92
N GLY A 71 12.41 2.16 10.03
CA GLY A 71 13.75 2.31 9.45
C GLY A 71 14.11 1.26 8.39
N THR A 72 13.26 0.26 8.12
CA THR A 72 13.50 -0.77 7.10
C THR A 72 12.65 -0.48 5.86
N ILE A 73 13.26 0.19 4.88
CA ILE A 73 12.61 0.52 3.61
C ILE A 73 12.46 -0.74 2.74
N ASN A 74 11.22 -1.04 2.36
CA ASN A 74 10.87 -2.13 1.45
C ASN A 74 10.03 -1.63 0.27
N THR A 75 10.04 -2.35 -0.85
CA THR A 75 9.14 -2.09 -1.98
C THR A 75 7.71 -2.52 -1.63
N LEU A 76 6.78 -1.57 -1.63
CA LEU A 76 5.35 -1.81 -1.43
C LEU A 76 4.63 -2.16 -2.74
N LEU A 77 4.93 -1.42 -3.79
CA LEU A 77 4.21 -1.44 -5.06
C LEU A 77 5.14 -1.08 -6.22
N LYS A 78 4.79 -1.49 -7.44
CA LYS A 78 5.51 -1.22 -8.68
C LYS A 78 4.51 -0.79 -9.78
N ASP A 79 4.73 0.32 -10.48
CA ASP A 79 3.77 0.83 -11.48
C ASP A 79 3.57 -0.09 -12.70
N ASN A 80 4.66 -0.68 -13.20
CA ASN A 80 4.66 -1.44 -14.45
C ASN A 80 4.92 -2.94 -14.23
N ALA A 81 4.61 -3.47 -13.05
CA ALA A 81 4.78 -4.89 -12.78
C ALA A 81 3.79 -5.71 -13.61
N PRO A 82 4.26 -6.64 -14.47
CA PRO A 82 3.38 -7.54 -15.19
C PRO A 82 2.76 -8.57 -14.24
N VAL A 83 1.66 -9.20 -14.67
CA VAL A 83 1.08 -10.35 -13.97
C VAL A 83 2.15 -11.44 -13.79
N GLY A 84 2.27 -11.96 -12.57
CA GLY A 84 3.28 -12.93 -12.17
C GLY A 84 4.58 -12.32 -11.64
N ASP A 85 4.78 -11.00 -11.72
CA ASP A 85 5.94 -10.37 -11.06
C ASP A 85 5.85 -10.51 -9.54
N THR A 86 7.01 -10.66 -8.90
CA THR A 86 7.09 -10.90 -7.46
C THR A 86 8.17 -10.06 -6.77
N TRP A 87 7.96 -9.78 -5.49
CA TRP A 87 8.97 -9.21 -4.60
C TRP A 87 8.68 -9.57 -3.14
N GLU A 88 9.67 -9.39 -2.28
CA GLU A 88 9.58 -9.68 -0.85
C GLU A 88 9.57 -8.41 -0.03
N ILE A 89 8.76 -8.40 1.04
CA ILE A 89 8.83 -7.42 2.12
C ILE A 89 9.26 -8.16 3.38
N LYS A 90 10.35 -7.71 4.00
CA LYS A 90 10.90 -8.33 5.21
C LYS A 90 10.60 -7.44 6.41
N PHE A 91 10.09 -8.06 7.47
CA PHE A 91 9.69 -7.36 8.68
C PHE A 91 9.64 -8.32 9.88
N LYS A 92 9.64 -7.77 11.09
CA LYS A 92 9.42 -8.53 12.33
C LYS A 92 7.97 -8.47 12.77
N ALA A 93 7.32 -9.64 12.85
CA ALA A 93 6.00 -9.80 13.46
C ALA A 93 6.17 -10.45 14.83
N ASN A 94 5.79 -9.76 15.92
CA ASN A 94 5.91 -10.27 17.28
C ASN A 94 7.33 -10.79 17.62
N GLY A 95 8.36 -10.13 17.09
CA GLY A 95 9.77 -10.50 17.27
C GLY A 95 10.29 -11.62 16.34
N LEU A 96 9.43 -12.21 15.51
CA LEU A 96 9.81 -13.24 14.54
C LEU A 96 10.07 -12.63 13.16
N ASP A 97 11.17 -13.06 12.53
CA ASP A 97 11.49 -12.67 11.15
C ASP A 97 10.43 -13.23 10.21
N SER A 98 9.76 -12.32 9.49
CA SER A 98 8.63 -12.60 8.62
C SER A 98 8.93 -12.08 7.22
N ILE A 99 8.41 -12.79 6.22
CA ILE A 99 8.49 -12.41 4.81
C ILE A 99 7.08 -12.39 4.26
N LEU A 100 6.71 -11.27 3.64
CA LEU A 100 5.52 -11.17 2.83
C LEU A 100 5.93 -11.25 1.35
N VAL A 101 5.50 -12.29 0.66
CA VAL A 101 5.79 -12.50 -0.76
C VAL A 101 4.65 -11.91 -1.58
N MET A 102 4.92 -10.78 -2.21
CA MET A 102 3.98 -10.04 -3.04
C MET A 102 4.00 -10.61 -4.46
N THR A 103 2.84 -10.90 -5.04
CA THR A 103 2.68 -11.42 -6.40
C THR A 103 1.58 -10.66 -7.12
N VAL A 104 1.86 -10.10 -8.30
CA VAL A 104 0.82 -9.47 -9.14
C VAL A 104 -0.05 -10.57 -9.74
N LYS A 105 -1.36 -10.54 -9.44
CA LYS A 105 -2.33 -11.53 -9.95
C LYS A 105 -3.14 -11.01 -11.12
N GLU A 106 -3.39 -9.71 -11.17
CA GLU A 106 -4.23 -9.08 -12.17
C GLU A 106 -3.81 -7.62 -12.37
N ILE A 107 -3.97 -7.11 -13.60
CA ILE A 107 -3.74 -5.71 -13.96
C ILE A 107 -4.85 -5.25 -14.92
N GLY A 108 -5.18 -3.96 -14.88
CA GLY A 108 -6.14 -3.37 -15.82
C GLY A 108 -7.59 -3.77 -15.58
N SER A 109 -7.91 -4.33 -14.40
CA SER A 109 -9.26 -4.79 -14.09
C SER A 109 -10.17 -3.67 -13.61
N VAL A 110 -11.47 -3.97 -13.53
CA VAL A 110 -12.49 -3.09 -12.95
C VAL A 110 -12.93 -3.69 -11.62
N LYS A 111 -12.99 -2.86 -10.57
CA LYS A 111 -13.36 -3.30 -9.22
C LYS A 111 -14.38 -2.34 -8.61
N GLU A 112 -15.47 -2.89 -8.10
CA GLU A 112 -16.41 -2.14 -7.28
C GLU A 112 -16.04 -2.26 -5.79
N VAL A 113 -15.95 -1.14 -5.10
CA VAL A 113 -15.67 -1.06 -3.67
C VAL A 113 -16.62 -0.04 -3.04
N LYS A 114 -17.43 -0.49 -2.06
CA LYS A 114 -18.41 0.35 -1.34
C LYS A 114 -19.30 1.21 -2.27
N GLY A 115 -19.74 0.64 -3.40
CA GLY A 115 -20.61 1.31 -4.37
C GLY A 115 -19.90 2.29 -5.31
N LYS A 116 -18.57 2.38 -5.25
CA LYS A 116 -17.73 3.14 -6.20
C LYS A 116 -17.05 2.16 -7.15
N THR A 117 -17.07 2.45 -8.45
CA THR A 117 -16.36 1.68 -9.47
C THR A 117 -14.99 2.28 -9.73
N PHE A 118 -13.96 1.44 -9.66
CA PHE A 118 -12.57 1.80 -9.95
C PHE A 118 -12.11 1.02 -11.19
N GLU A 119 -11.49 1.74 -12.13
CA GLU A 119 -10.91 1.17 -13.33
C GLU A 119 -9.38 1.07 -13.20
N ASN A 120 -8.75 0.33 -14.12
CA ASN A 120 -7.30 0.17 -14.18
C ASN A 120 -6.70 -0.31 -12.85
N VAL A 121 -7.31 -1.36 -12.29
CA VAL A 121 -6.94 -1.92 -11.00
C VAL A 121 -5.88 -2.99 -11.14
N MET A 122 -4.88 -2.95 -10.26
CA MET A 122 -3.93 -4.02 -10.03
C MET A 122 -4.30 -4.78 -8.75
N MET A 123 -4.35 -6.11 -8.84
CA MET A 123 -4.51 -6.99 -7.68
C MET A 123 -3.18 -7.65 -7.36
N ILE A 124 -2.71 -7.48 -6.14
CA ILE A 124 -1.51 -8.12 -5.60
C ILE A 124 -1.94 -9.04 -4.47
N GLU A 125 -1.53 -10.31 -4.55
CA GLU A 125 -1.68 -11.27 -3.46
C GLU A 125 -0.36 -11.40 -2.71
N ALA A 126 -0.46 -11.39 -1.39
CA ALA A 126 0.66 -11.32 -0.49
C ALA A 126 0.63 -12.53 0.45
N GLU A 127 1.54 -13.48 0.22
CA GLU A 127 1.64 -14.71 1.00
C GLU A 127 2.57 -14.49 2.20
N SER A 128 2.08 -14.76 3.41
CA SER A 128 2.88 -14.62 4.63
C SER A 128 3.69 -15.87 4.94
N LYS A 129 4.98 -15.67 5.22
CA LYS A 129 5.94 -16.72 5.58
C LYS A 129 6.71 -16.31 6.84
N LEU A 130 7.02 -17.27 7.69
CA LEU A 130 7.86 -17.07 8.88
C LEU A 130 9.19 -17.78 8.72
N MET A 131 10.27 -17.14 9.16
CA MET A 131 11.56 -17.78 9.33
C MET A 131 11.63 -18.38 10.74
N MET A 132 11.65 -19.71 10.83
CA MET A 132 11.79 -20.45 12.09
C MET A 132 12.98 -21.41 12.01
N ASN A 133 13.98 -21.19 12.86
CA ASN A 133 15.19 -22.02 12.92
C ASN A 133 15.87 -22.20 11.56
N GLY A 134 15.93 -21.13 10.75
CA GLY A 134 16.51 -21.14 9.40
C GLY A 134 15.63 -21.75 8.30
N ASN A 135 14.41 -22.20 8.64
CA ASN A 135 13.45 -22.72 7.67
C ASN A 135 12.33 -21.71 7.42
N LEU A 136 11.91 -21.60 6.16
CA LEU A 136 10.78 -20.77 5.77
C LEU A 136 9.49 -21.59 5.86
N ILE A 137 8.55 -21.16 6.70
CA ILE A 137 7.26 -21.81 6.91
C ILE A 137 6.18 -20.92 6.33
N THR A 138 5.45 -21.42 5.32
CA THR A 138 4.25 -20.76 4.79
C THR A 138 3.13 -20.83 5.82
N LEU A 139 2.48 -19.70 6.08
CA LEU A 139 1.35 -19.61 7.02
C LEU A 139 -0.01 -19.97 6.39
N ASN A 140 -0.05 -20.20 5.07
CA ASN A 140 -1.29 -20.36 4.28
C ASN A 140 -2.28 -19.20 4.51
N TYR A 141 -1.74 -18.05 4.86
CA TYR A 141 -2.45 -16.80 5.05
C TYR A 141 -2.07 -15.85 3.92
N PHE A 142 -3.07 -15.34 3.22
CA PHE A 142 -2.89 -14.39 2.13
C PHE A 142 -3.66 -13.11 2.39
N THR A 143 -3.01 -11.99 2.09
CA THR A 143 -3.63 -10.67 2.01
C THR A 143 -3.70 -10.27 0.55
N GLN A 144 -4.82 -9.71 0.10
CA GLN A 144 -4.98 -9.19 -1.24
C GLN A 144 -5.07 -7.67 -1.15
N TYR A 145 -4.28 -6.99 -1.96
CA TYR A 145 -4.26 -5.54 -2.09
C TYR A 145 -4.73 -5.17 -3.49
N TYR A 146 -5.67 -4.25 -3.56
CA TYR A 146 -6.21 -3.71 -4.80
C TYR A 146 -5.78 -2.26 -4.92
N TYR A 147 -5.03 -1.92 -5.96
CA TYR A 147 -4.58 -0.56 -6.24
C TYR A 147 -5.22 -0.06 -7.52
N ALA A 148 -5.82 1.13 -7.50
CA ALA A 148 -6.35 1.78 -8.70
C ALA A 148 -5.42 2.92 -9.13
N LYS A 149 -5.17 3.03 -10.44
CA LYS A 149 -4.37 4.13 -10.99
C LYS A 149 -4.99 5.50 -10.66
N GLY A 150 -4.14 6.46 -10.32
CA GLY A 150 -4.49 7.81 -9.91
C GLY A 150 -5.15 7.90 -8.54
N ILE A 151 -5.37 6.77 -7.85
CA ILE A 151 -6.07 6.75 -6.57
C ILE A 151 -5.15 6.24 -5.47
N GLY A 152 -4.65 5.00 -5.55
CA GLY A 152 -3.90 4.36 -4.48
C GLY A 152 -4.49 3.01 -4.12
N LEU A 153 -4.28 2.58 -2.87
CA LEU A 153 -4.90 1.38 -2.33
C LEU A 153 -6.42 1.64 -2.20
N ILE A 154 -7.23 0.81 -2.86
CA ILE A 154 -8.69 0.93 -2.83
C ILE A 154 -9.35 -0.13 -1.93
N GLN A 155 -8.69 -1.28 -1.74
CA GLN A 155 -9.20 -2.35 -0.90
C GLN A 155 -8.07 -3.26 -0.44
N THR A 156 -8.15 -3.70 0.81
CA THR A 156 -7.37 -4.81 1.36
C THR A 156 -8.33 -5.89 1.86
N THR A 157 -8.11 -7.13 1.49
CA THR A 157 -8.85 -8.30 2.03
C THR A 157 -7.89 -9.36 2.51
N THR A 158 -8.35 -10.25 3.38
CA THR A 158 -7.54 -11.37 3.87
C THR A 158 -8.26 -12.70 3.68
N SER A 159 -7.51 -13.79 3.65
CA SER A 159 -8.07 -15.16 3.60
C SER A 159 -8.95 -15.50 4.80
N MET A 160 -8.83 -14.75 5.90
CA MET A 160 -9.65 -14.87 7.11
C MET A 160 -10.92 -14.00 7.06
N GLY A 161 -11.14 -13.29 5.95
CA GLY A 161 -12.32 -12.48 5.71
C GLY A 161 -12.28 -11.11 6.37
N ASP A 162 -11.10 -10.59 6.75
CA ASP A 162 -10.96 -9.18 7.07
C ASP A 162 -11.03 -8.35 5.79
N GLU A 163 -11.53 -7.13 5.94
CA GLU A 163 -11.68 -6.19 4.84
C GLU A 163 -11.42 -4.77 5.34
N GLN A 164 -10.70 -4.01 4.51
CA GLN A 164 -10.51 -2.58 4.65
C GLN A 164 -10.78 -1.95 3.29
N SER A 165 -11.82 -1.15 3.19
CA SER A 165 -12.29 -0.61 1.92
C SER A 165 -12.11 0.90 1.89
N LEU A 166 -11.61 1.46 0.79
CA LEU A 166 -11.55 2.90 0.58
C LEU A 166 -12.99 3.45 0.53
N ILE A 167 -13.28 4.42 1.38
CA ILE A 167 -14.56 5.13 1.39
C ILE A 167 -14.44 6.57 0.91
N ASP A 168 -13.27 7.18 1.08
CA ASP A 168 -13.02 8.55 0.62
C ASP A 168 -11.55 8.81 0.29
N CYS A 169 -11.31 9.80 -0.58
CA CYS A 169 -9.97 10.26 -0.94
C CYS A 169 -9.93 11.78 -0.86
N ILE A 170 -8.86 12.30 -0.27
CA ILE A 170 -8.59 13.73 -0.14
C ILE A 170 -7.42 13.99 -1.06
N PHE A 171 -7.66 14.71 -2.16
CA PHE A 171 -6.59 15.21 -3.00
C PHE A 171 -6.63 16.73 -2.92
N PRO A 172 -5.48 17.41 -2.77
CA PRO A 172 -5.44 18.86 -2.93
C PRO A 172 -6.10 19.22 -4.26
N GLU A 173 -7.11 20.10 -4.25
CA GLU A 173 -7.67 20.61 -5.50
C GLU A 173 -6.54 21.24 -6.30
N ASP A 174 -6.45 20.87 -7.58
CA ASP A 174 -5.48 21.32 -8.57
C ASP A 174 -4.74 22.59 -8.13
N SER A 175 -3.47 22.46 -7.75
CA SER A 175 -2.51 23.52 -8.03
C SER A 175 -2.39 23.64 -9.55
N LYS A 176 -3.40 24.24 -10.17
CA LYS A 176 -3.38 24.67 -11.57
C LYS A 176 -2.22 25.62 -11.82
#